data_AF-A0A931QEG2-F1
#
_entry.id   AF-A0A931QEG2-F1
#
_cell.length_a   1.000
_cell.length_b   1.000
_cell.length_c   1.000
_cell.angle_alpha   90.00
_cell.angle_beta   90.00
_cell.angle_gamma   90.00
#
_symmetry.space_group_name_H-M   'P 1'
#
loop_
_entity.id
_entity.type
_entity.pdbx_description
1 polymer ?
#
loop_
_entity_poly.entity_id
_entity_poly.type
_entity_poly.pdbx_seq_one_letter_code
_entity_poly.pdbx_strand_id
1 'polypeptide(L)'
;MMRGHLLKTVTDKNFLIALIEEAVGGNFFRYFFQMPTLARFELETHQRVERGESLTADSLMNLMADLFTDGFGPKVKVDRPRVGMVWSTFGHLCSDYYVYQYATGISGAHAL
;
A
#
# COMPACT_ATOMS: atom_id res chain seq x y z
N MET A 1 7.01 13.03 -18.45
CA MET A 1 5.94 12.94 -17.42
C MET A 1 5.45 14.33 -17.02
N MET A 2 4.13 14.54 -16.95
CA MET A 2 3.49 15.84 -16.63
C MET A 2 3.95 16.43 -15.29
N ARG A 3 4.03 15.64 -14.21
CA ARG A 3 4.52 16.12 -12.90
C ARG A 3 5.92 16.74 -12.99
N GLY A 4 6.83 16.08 -13.73
CA GLY A 4 8.19 16.58 -13.93
C GLY A 4 8.26 17.85 -14.77
N HIS A 5 7.29 18.09 -15.65
CA HIS A 5 7.17 19.35 -16.37
C HIS A 5 6.69 20.46 -15.42
N LEU A 6 5.61 20.23 -14.67
CA LEU A 6 5.04 21.21 -13.74
C LEU A 6 6.04 21.65 -12.65
N LEU A 7 6.83 20.71 -12.11
CA LEU A 7 7.90 21.01 -11.15
C LEU A 7 8.99 21.94 -11.70
N LYS A 8 9.18 21.97 -13.02
CA LYS A 8 10.20 22.81 -13.69
C LYS A 8 9.64 24.16 -14.15
N THR A 9 8.34 24.23 -14.44
CA THR A 9 7.74 25.40 -15.08
C THR A 9 6.91 26.27 -14.15
N VAL A 10 6.34 25.70 -13.07
CA VAL A 10 5.56 26.46 -12.10
C VAL A 10 6.45 26.95 -10.96
N THR A 11 6.28 28.21 -10.56
CA THR A 11 7.04 28.84 -9.47
C THR A 11 6.20 29.12 -8.22
N ASP A 12 4.86 29.04 -8.33
CA ASP A 12 3.98 29.23 -7.18
C ASP A 12 4.20 28.14 -6.13
N LYS A 13 4.55 28.57 -4.92
CA LYS A 13 4.93 27.66 -3.83
C LYS A 13 3.78 26.77 -3.40
N ASN A 14 2.56 27.30 -3.32
CA ASN A 14 1.41 26.54 -2.85
C ASN A 14 1.04 25.44 -3.86
N PHE A 15 1.12 25.76 -5.15
CA PHE A 15 0.96 24.78 -6.21
C PHE A 15 2.00 23.66 -6.14
N LEU A 16 3.27 24.01 -5.95
CA LEU A 16 4.34 23.02 -5.85
C LEU A 16 4.17 22.10 -4.62
N ILE A 17 3.73 22.65 -3.48
CA ILE A 17 3.39 21.84 -2.30
C ILE A 17 2.25 20.87 -2.63
N ALA A 18 1.16 21.36 -3.20
CA ALA A 18 0.03 20.50 -3.57
C ALA A 18 0.41 19.39 -4.55
N LEU A 19 1.30 19.69 -5.51
CA LEU A 19 1.83 18.71 -6.45
C LEU A 19 2.67 17.63 -5.76
N ILE A 20 3.49 18.01 -4.77
CA ILE A 20 4.28 17.06 -3.97
C ILE A 20 3.38 16.22 -3.08
N GLU A 21 2.37 16.81 -2.44
CA GLU A 21 1.39 16.09 -1.62
C GLU A 21 0.60 15.07 -2.43
N GLU A 22 0.15 15.43 -3.64
CA GLU A 22 -0.50 14.50 -4.56
C GLU A 22 0.43 13.33 -4.94
N ALA A 23 1.67 13.64 -5.31
CA ALA A 23 2.62 12.63 -5.76
C ALA A 23 3.04 11.69 -4.63
N VAL A 24 3.52 12.24 -3.51
CA VAL A 24 4.10 11.47 -2.40
C VAL A 24 3.01 10.94 -1.46
N GLY A 25 2.15 11.81 -0.97
CA GLY A 25 1.13 11.47 0.02
C GLY A 25 -0.04 10.69 -0.55
N GLY A 26 -0.42 10.96 -1.80
CA GLY A 26 -1.46 10.22 -2.50
C GLY A 26 -0.93 9.01 -3.26
N ASN A 27 -0.20 9.29 -4.33
CA ASN A 27 0.08 8.30 -5.38
C ASN A 27 1.14 7.27 -4.94
N PHE A 28 2.33 7.72 -4.53
CA PHE A 28 3.43 6.84 -4.14
C PHE A 28 3.12 6.08 -2.86
N PHE A 29 2.51 6.74 -1.87
CA PHE A 29 2.03 6.05 -0.67
C PHE A 29 1.05 4.92 -1.02
N ARG A 30 0.10 5.16 -1.93
CA ARG A 30 -0.82 4.09 -2.34
C ARG A 30 -0.09 2.94 -3.03
N TYR A 31 0.71 3.22 -4.05
CA TYR A 31 1.20 2.17 -4.95
C TYR A 31 2.54 1.55 -4.56
N PHE A 32 3.37 2.23 -3.76
CA PHE A 32 4.64 1.69 -3.28
C PHE A 32 4.63 1.29 -1.80
N PHE A 33 3.59 1.66 -1.05
CA PHE A 33 3.45 1.26 0.34
C PHE A 33 2.22 0.39 0.56
N GLN A 34 1.02 0.91 0.29
CA GLN A 34 -0.22 0.21 0.60
C GLN A 34 -0.41 -1.05 -0.28
N MET A 35 -0.29 -0.94 -1.61
CA MET A 35 -0.48 -2.10 -2.50
C MET A 35 0.54 -3.24 -2.25
N PRO A 36 1.84 -2.97 -2.07
CA PRO A 36 2.80 -4.01 -1.69
C PRO A 36 2.50 -4.65 -0.33
N THR A 37 2.02 -3.87 0.64
CA THR A 37 1.60 -4.40 1.96
C THR A 37 0.43 -5.36 1.80
N LEU A 38 -0.55 -5.03 0.96
CA LEU A 38 -1.67 -5.93 0.62
C LEU A 38 -1.21 -7.18 -0.13
N ALA A 39 -0.24 -7.05 -1.04
CA ALA A 39 0.35 -8.20 -1.75
C ALA A 39 1.09 -9.15 -0.78
N ARG A 40 1.80 -8.60 0.23
CA ARG A 40 2.42 -9.38 1.31
C ARG A 40 1.38 -10.10 2.16
N PHE A 41 0.27 -9.43 2.46
CA PHE A 41 -0.85 -10.03 3.18
C PHE A 41 -1.43 -11.22 2.41
N GLU A 42 -1.73 -11.02 1.12
CA GLU A 42 -2.26 -12.07 0.25
C GLU A 42 -1.32 -13.29 0.16
N LEU A 43 -0.02 -13.06 0.01
CA LEU A 43 0.97 -14.14 -0.02
C LEU A 43 0.98 -14.93 1.30
N GLU A 44 1.05 -14.24 2.44
CA GLU A 44 1.10 -14.90 3.75
C GLU A 44 -0.19 -15.66 4.06
N THR A 45 -1.37 -15.13 3.70
CA THR A 45 -2.63 -15.86 3.92
C THR A 45 -2.71 -17.14 3.10
N HIS A 46 -2.24 -17.14 1.85
CA HIS A 46 -2.15 -18.36 1.03
C HIS A 46 -1.17 -19.36 1.64
N GLN A 47 0.03 -18.91 2.02
CA GLN A 47 1.04 -19.80 2.61
C GLN A 47 0.58 -20.40 3.95
N ARG A 48 -0.20 -19.67 4.76
CA ARG A 48 -0.84 -20.22 5.98
C ARG A 48 -1.77 -21.38 5.66
N VAL A 49 -2.61 -21.23 4.64
CA VAL A 49 -3.52 -22.30 4.21
C VAL A 49 -2.74 -23.50 3.68
N GLU A 50 -1.66 -23.28 2.91
CA GLU A 50 -0.76 -24.35 2.44
C GLU A 50 -0.10 -25.11 3.60
N ARG A 51 0.20 -24.43 4.71
CA ARG A 51 0.71 -25.03 5.96
C ARG A 51 -0.37 -25.68 6.81
N GLY A 52 -1.64 -25.63 6.40
CA GLY A 52 -2.78 -26.18 7.16
C GLY A 52 -3.21 -25.33 8.36
N GLU A 53 -2.79 -24.06 8.41
CA GLU A 53 -3.19 -23.12 9.47
C GLU A 53 -4.59 -22.56 9.22
N SER A 54 -5.29 -22.20 10.30
CA SER A 54 -6.61 -21.59 10.21
C SER A 54 -6.54 -20.07 10.02
N LEU A 55 -7.44 -19.52 9.20
CA LEU A 55 -7.57 -18.09 8.98
C LEU A 55 -8.78 -17.54 9.75
N THR A 56 -8.60 -17.24 11.03
CA THR A 56 -9.63 -16.55 11.83
C THR A 56 -9.59 -15.05 11.60
N ALA A 57 -10.70 -14.35 11.86
CA ALA A 57 -10.74 -12.88 11.77
C ALA A 57 -9.64 -12.23 12.60
N ASP A 58 -9.43 -12.69 13.84
CA ASP A 58 -8.36 -12.19 14.72
C ASP A 58 -6.97 -12.43 14.14
N SER A 59 -6.72 -13.59 13.52
CA SER A 59 -5.43 -13.90 12.91
C SER A 59 -5.12 -12.98 11.71
N LEU A 60 -6.14 -12.66 10.91
CA LEU A 60 -6.03 -11.77 9.75
C LEU A 60 -5.89 -10.31 10.16
N MET A 61 -6.65 -9.88 11.17
CA MET A 61 -6.55 -8.53 11.74
C MET A 61 -5.15 -8.28 12.32
N ASN A 62 -4.61 -9.26 13.05
CA ASN A 62 -3.25 -9.14 13.60
C ASN A 62 -2.20 -9.11 12.50
N LEU A 63 -2.27 -10.01 11.52
CA LEU A 63 -1.36 -10.02 10.37
C LEU A 63 -1.37 -8.67 9.64
N MET A 64 -2.56 -8.13 9.34
CA MET A 64 -2.69 -6.85 8.66
C MET A 64 -2.09 -5.70 9.50
N ALA A 65 -2.38 -5.65 10.79
CA ALA A 65 -1.82 -4.63 11.69
C ALA A 65 -0.29 -4.74 11.79
N ASP A 66 0.27 -5.95 11.82
CA ASP A 66 1.70 -6.19 11.87
C ASP A 66 2.41 -5.75 10.60
N LEU A 67 1.86 -6.09 9.42
CA LEU A 67 2.41 -5.68 8.13
C LEU A 67 2.42 -4.15 7.96
N PHE A 68 1.36 -3.46 8.39
CA PHE A 68 1.33 -2.00 8.38
C PHE A 68 2.30 -1.39 9.41
N THR A 69 2.43 -2.00 10.60
CA THR A 69 3.38 -1.54 11.63
C THR A 69 4.82 -1.67 11.14
N ASP A 70 5.16 -2.80 10.51
CA ASP A 70 6.46 -3.04 9.87
C ASP A 70 6.73 -1.99 8.79
N GLY A 71 5.77 -1.78 7.90
CA GLY A 71 5.91 -0.79 6.83
C GLY A 71 6.14 0.63 7.35
N PHE A 72 5.30 1.11 8.27
CA PHE A 72 5.42 2.49 8.76
C PHE A 72 6.63 2.70 9.68
N GLY A 73 7.11 1.62 10.31
CA GLY A 73 8.18 1.66 11.28
C GLY A 73 7.77 2.32 12.62
N PRO A 74 8.74 2.51 13.53
CA PRO A 74 8.46 2.79 14.95
C PRO A 74 7.92 4.20 15.21
N LYS A 75 7.93 5.10 14.22
CA LYS A 75 7.51 6.50 14.37
C LYS A 75 6.00 6.69 14.25
N VAL A 76 5.28 5.71 13.70
CA VAL A 76 3.83 5.79 13.53
C VAL A 76 3.17 4.80 14.48
N LYS A 77 2.28 5.32 15.33
CA LYS A 77 1.46 4.47 16.18
C LYS A 77 0.26 3.95 15.37
N VAL A 78 0.26 2.65 15.09
CA VAL A 78 -0.84 1.97 14.41
C VAL A 78 -2.00 1.73 15.38
N ASP A 79 -3.20 2.20 15.00
CA ASP A 79 -4.46 1.79 15.63
C ASP A 79 -4.79 0.36 15.16
N ARG A 80 -4.34 -0.63 15.94
CA ARG A 80 -4.37 -2.04 15.54
C ARG A 80 -5.80 -2.55 15.21
N PRO A 81 -6.85 -2.30 16.02
CA PRO A 81 -8.21 -2.69 15.65
C PRO A 81 -8.66 -2.10 14.31
N ARG A 82 -8.39 -0.82 14.08
CA ARG A 82 -8.83 -0.13 12.86
C ARG A 82 -8.05 -0.56 11.63
N VAL A 83 -6.73 -0.63 11.73
CA VAL A 83 -5.85 -1.04 10.62
C VAL A 83 -6.00 -2.53 10.34
N GLY A 84 -6.21 -3.34 11.37
CA GLY A 84 -6.51 -4.76 11.23
C GLY A 84 -7.72 -5.03 10.35
N MET A 85 -8.73 -4.15 10.34
CA MET A 85 -9.92 -4.31 9.50
C MET A 85 -9.73 -3.95 8.02
N VAL A 86 -8.58 -3.40 7.62
CA VAL A 86 -8.36 -2.97 6.22
C VAL A 86 -8.52 -4.13 5.24
N TRP A 87 -8.08 -5.34 5.60
CA TRP A 87 -8.17 -6.53 4.73
C TRP A 87 -9.61 -6.81 4.29
N SER A 88 -10.59 -6.62 5.18
CA SER A 88 -11.99 -6.96 4.89
C SER A 88 -12.70 -5.91 4.02
N THR A 89 -12.05 -4.79 3.75
CA THR A 89 -12.63 -3.68 2.95
C THR A 89 -12.02 -3.58 1.54
N PHE A 90 -10.96 -4.34 1.27
CA PHE A 90 -10.23 -4.31 0.00
C PHE A 90 -10.68 -5.45 -0.92
N GLY A 91 -11.66 -5.18 -1.79
CA GLY A 91 -12.22 -6.20 -2.69
C GLY A 91 -11.21 -6.89 -3.62
N HIS A 92 -10.11 -6.22 -3.95
CA HIS A 92 -9.04 -6.81 -4.77
C HIS A 92 -8.29 -7.96 -4.10
N LEU A 93 -8.36 -8.12 -2.78
CA LEU A 93 -7.79 -9.29 -2.09
C LEU A 93 -8.57 -10.58 -2.38
N CYS A 94 -9.76 -10.48 -2.98
CA CYS A 94 -10.52 -11.63 -3.48
C CYS A 94 -10.28 -11.89 -4.98
N SER A 95 -9.27 -11.25 -5.58
CA SER A 95 -8.85 -11.47 -6.97
C SER A 95 -7.43 -12.00 -6.97
N ASP A 96 -7.24 -13.20 -7.52
CA ASP A 96 -5.99 -13.96 -7.45
C ASP A 96 -4.75 -13.14 -7.85
N TYR A 97 -3.93 -12.77 -6.85
CA TYR A 97 -2.65 -12.10 -6.99
C TYR A 97 -2.72 -10.86 -7.89
N TYR A 98 -3.74 -10.01 -7.73
CA TYR A 98 -3.89 -8.82 -8.57
C TYR A 98 -3.07 -7.62 -8.08
N VAL A 99 -3.04 -7.38 -6.77
CA VAL A 99 -2.63 -6.09 -6.20
C VAL A 99 -1.15 -5.74 -6.42
N TYR A 100 -0.27 -6.74 -6.58
CA TYR A 100 1.16 -6.50 -6.82
C TYR A 100 1.42 -5.79 -8.15
N GLN A 101 0.52 -5.96 -9.13
CA GLN A 101 0.65 -5.40 -10.48
C GLN A 101 0.63 -3.87 -10.48
N TYR A 102 -0.03 -3.24 -9.49
CA TYR A 102 -0.01 -1.78 -9.37
C TYR A 102 1.42 -1.26 -9.14
N ALA A 103 2.15 -1.87 -8.19
CA ALA A 103 3.49 -1.44 -7.82
C ALA A 103 4.47 -1.64 -8.99
N THR A 104 4.44 -2.83 -9.61
CA THR A 104 5.31 -3.14 -10.75
C THR A 104 4.95 -2.31 -11.99
N GLY A 105 3.65 -2.05 -12.22
CA GLY A 105 3.16 -1.21 -13.31
C GLY A 105 3.62 0.24 -13.20
N ILE A 106 3.49 0.86 -12.02
CA ILE A 106 3.98 2.24 -11.82
C ILE A 106 5.52 2.32 -11.89
N SER A 107 6.23 1.30 -11.41
CA SER A 107 7.69 1.20 -11.59
C SER A 107 8.09 1.13 -13.05
N GLY A 108 7.41 0.28 -13.84
CA GLY A 108 7.64 0.16 -15.28
C GLY A 108 7.35 1.48 -16.00
N ALA A 109 6.23 2.14 -15.69
CA ALA A 109 5.87 3.43 -16.27
C ALA A 109 6.86 4.56 -15.90
N HIS A 110 7.55 4.48 -14.77
CA HIS A 110 8.58 5.45 -14.39
C HIS A 110 9.91 5.22 -15.10
N ALA A 111 10.24 3.97 -15.45
CA ALA A 111 11.48 3.61 -16.12
C ALA A 111 11.50 3.96 -17.62
N LEU A 112 10.32 4.18 -18.22
CA LEU A 112 10.11 4.59 -19.61
C LEU A 112 10.08 6.12 -19.75
#